data_AF-A0A349JRT8-F1
#
_entry.id   AF-A0A349JRT8-F1
#
_cell.length_a   1.000
_cell.length_b   1.000
_cell.length_c   1.000
_cell.angle_alpha   90.00
_cell.angle_beta   90.00
_cell.angle_gamma   90.00
#
_symmetry.space_group_name_H-M   'P 1'
#
loop_
_entity.id
_entity.type
_entity.pdbx_description
1 polymer ?
#
loop_
_entity_poly.entity_id
_entity_poly.type
_entity_poly.pdbx_seq_one_letter_code
_entity_poly.pdbx_strand_id
1 'polypeptide(L)'
;MDQEIQERADQIFEDALGKTGAKDPREFYRKRLREMKVDNPDAYREAVAYYENQLVPSIAEAGDDPLTAWQQFGCHMAELTVTGTPVEIDATGRRLPYVPPTPADRMVLHVPQGSKGRALVVGLPPELSAAQLATYDLLVGGRQKMRDQEAGNPGNYDV
;
A
#
# COMPACT_ATOMS: atom_id res chain seq x y z
N MET A 1 -11.49 -18.03 -14.25
CA MET A 1 -11.18 -16.91 -15.19
C MET A 1 -10.81 -17.51 -16.53
N ASP A 2 -11.20 -16.85 -17.62
CA ASP A 2 -10.64 -17.13 -18.95
C ASP A 2 -9.15 -16.72 -18.99
N GLN A 3 -8.30 -17.60 -19.47
CA GLN A 3 -6.85 -17.36 -19.57
C GLN A 3 -6.55 -16.21 -20.53
N GLU A 4 -7.34 -16.04 -21.59
CA GLU A 4 -7.14 -14.95 -22.56
C GLU A 4 -7.41 -13.57 -21.95
N ILE A 5 -8.42 -13.47 -21.08
CA ILE A 5 -8.76 -12.22 -20.38
C ILE A 5 -7.62 -11.85 -19.42
N GLN A 6 -7.06 -12.84 -18.72
CA GLN A 6 -5.95 -12.61 -17.81
C GLN A 6 -4.70 -12.13 -18.55
N GLU A 7 -4.29 -12.83 -19.61
CA GLU A 7 -3.13 -12.44 -20.43
C GLU A 7 -3.29 -11.04 -21.01
N ARG A 8 -4.51 -10.68 -21.43
CA ARG A 8 -4.83 -9.34 -21.90
C ARG A 8 -4.70 -8.28 -20.80
N ALA A 9 -5.23 -8.52 -19.60
CA ALA A 9 -5.09 -7.60 -18.47
C ALA A 9 -3.63 -7.41 -18.09
N ASP A 10 -2.84 -8.49 -18.06
CA ASP A 10 -1.42 -8.46 -17.76
C ASP A 10 -0.66 -7.61 -18.80
N GLN A 11 -0.91 -7.82 -20.09
CA GLN A 11 -0.28 -7.02 -21.15
C GLN A 11 -0.61 -5.53 -21.04
N ILE A 12 -1.89 -5.17 -20.81
CA ILE A 12 -2.32 -3.78 -20.63
C ILE A 12 -1.61 -3.15 -19.44
N PHE A 13 -1.44 -3.90 -18.36
CA PHE A 13 -0.77 -3.42 -17.17
C PHE A 13 0.74 -3.22 -17.35
N GLU A 14 1.44 -4.18 -17.98
CA GLU A 14 2.87 -4.03 -18.31
C GLU A 14 3.12 -2.82 -19.21
N ASP A 15 2.27 -2.59 -20.21
CA ASP A 15 2.35 -1.43 -21.09
C ASP A 15 2.19 -0.12 -20.31
N ALA A 16 1.29 -0.07 -19.32
CA ALA A 16 1.08 1.10 -18.47
C ALA A 16 2.27 1.35 -17.53
N LEU A 17 2.85 0.30 -16.94
CA LEU A 17 4.08 0.40 -16.15
C LEU A 17 5.24 0.95 -17.01
N GLY A 18 5.42 0.42 -18.22
CA GLY A 18 6.46 0.87 -19.16
C GLY A 18 6.31 2.33 -19.58
N LYS A 19 5.09 2.83 -19.75
CA LYS A 19 4.81 4.23 -20.12
C LYS A 19 5.02 5.22 -18.99
N THR A 20 4.70 4.82 -17.75
CA THR A 20 4.66 5.73 -16.60
C THR A 20 5.90 5.67 -15.73
N GLY A 21 6.66 4.57 -15.79
CA GLY A 21 7.77 4.30 -14.88
C GLY A 21 7.32 4.06 -13.44
N ALA A 22 6.03 3.81 -13.21
CA ALA A 22 5.49 3.52 -11.89
C ALA A 22 6.12 2.25 -11.30
N LYS A 23 6.22 2.20 -9.97
CA LYS A 23 6.68 0.98 -9.28
C LYS A 23 5.63 -0.11 -9.40
N ASP A 24 6.07 -1.35 -9.65
CA ASP A 24 5.16 -2.49 -9.78
C ASP A 24 4.50 -2.86 -8.44
N PRO A 25 3.17 -2.69 -8.30
CA PRO A 25 2.46 -3.02 -7.08
C PRO A 25 2.42 -4.49 -6.69
N ARG A 26 2.62 -5.39 -7.64
CA ARG A 26 2.64 -6.83 -7.37
C ARG A 26 3.82 -7.20 -6.45
N GLU A 27 4.91 -6.44 -6.46
CA GLU A 27 6.06 -6.69 -5.59
C GLU A 27 5.71 -6.55 -4.11
N PHE A 28 4.97 -5.50 -3.74
CA PHE A 28 4.58 -5.27 -2.36
C PHE A 28 3.37 -6.12 -1.92
N TYR A 29 2.48 -6.50 -2.84
CA TYR A 29 1.34 -7.36 -2.52
C TYR A 29 1.71 -8.82 -2.29
N ARG A 30 2.70 -9.37 -3.02
CA ARG A 30 3.09 -10.78 -2.92
C ARG A 30 3.42 -11.20 -1.49
N LYS A 31 4.13 -10.36 -0.74
CA LYS A 31 4.46 -10.66 0.66
C LYS A 31 3.19 -10.72 1.52
N ARG A 32 2.31 -9.73 1.39
CA ARG A 32 1.06 -9.64 2.15
C ARG A 32 0.11 -10.80 1.86
N LEU A 33 -0.06 -11.17 0.59
CA LEU A 33 -0.89 -12.31 0.20
C LEU A 33 -0.37 -13.63 0.79
N ARG A 34 0.95 -13.81 0.88
CA ARG A 34 1.54 -14.99 1.53
C ARG A 34 1.25 -15.05 3.02
N GLU A 35 1.41 -13.93 3.72
CA GLU A 35 1.11 -13.80 5.15
C GLU A 35 -0.40 -14.03 5.39
N MET A 36 -1.26 -13.35 4.64
CA MET A 36 -2.71 -13.50 4.69
C MET A 36 -3.16 -14.94 4.46
N LYS A 37 -2.54 -15.67 3.52
CA LYS A 37 -2.87 -17.08 3.25
C LYS A 37 -2.65 -17.98 4.47
N VAL A 38 -1.70 -17.65 5.34
CA VAL A 38 -1.38 -18.41 6.56
C VAL A 38 -2.26 -17.95 7.72
N ASP A 39 -2.37 -16.64 7.93
CA ASP A 39 -2.99 -16.07 9.12
C ASP A 39 -4.52 -15.99 9.01
N ASN A 40 -5.04 -15.75 7.80
CA ASN A 40 -6.46 -15.65 7.52
C ASN A 40 -6.80 -16.16 6.10
N PRO A 41 -6.95 -17.50 5.93
CA PRO A 41 -7.26 -18.11 4.64
C PRO A 41 -8.57 -17.61 4.01
N ASP A 42 -9.50 -17.10 4.80
CA ASP A 42 -10.80 -16.60 4.32
C ASP A 42 -10.62 -15.24 3.64
N ALA A 43 -9.88 -14.32 4.28
CA ALA A 43 -9.47 -13.06 3.67
C ALA A 43 -8.65 -13.27 2.40
N TYR A 44 -7.78 -14.30 2.37
CA TYR A 44 -7.05 -14.65 1.15
C TYR A 44 -7.99 -15.06 0.01
N ARG A 45 -9.00 -15.89 0.29
CA ARG A 45 -10.00 -16.28 -0.73
C ARG A 45 -10.80 -15.08 -1.22
N GLU A 46 -11.12 -14.13 -0.34
CA GLU A 46 -11.79 -12.89 -0.73
C GLU A 46 -10.91 -12.02 -1.63
N ALA A 47 -9.62 -11.84 -1.29
CA ALA A 47 -8.67 -11.12 -2.13
C ALA A 47 -8.52 -11.78 -3.51
N VAL A 48 -8.45 -13.11 -3.58
CA VAL A 48 -8.43 -13.84 -4.86
C VAL A 48 -9.73 -13.64 -5.63
N ALA A 49 -10.88 -13.69 -4.97
CA ALA A 49 -12.17 -13.44 -5.62
C ALA A 49 -12.27 -12.01 -6.17
N TYR A 50 -11.74 -11.00 -5.48
CA TYR A 50 -11.68 -9.63 -5.99
C TYR A 50 -10.75 -9.54 -7.22
N TYR A 51 -9.56 -10.15 -7.15
CA TYR A 51 -8.64 -10.22 -8.28
C TYR A 51 -9.31 -10.82 -9.51
N GLU A 52 -10.01 -11.95 -9.32
CA GLU A 52 -10.60 -12.70 -10.41
C GLU A 52 -11.85 -12.05 -11.00
N ASN A 53 -12.72 -11.51 -10.15
CA ASN A 53 -14.05 -11.07 -10.57
C ASN A 53 -14.17 -9.55 -10.77
N GLN A 54 -13.20 -8.76 -10.30
CA GLN A 54 -13.24 -7.30 -10.42
C GLN A 54 -11.99 -6.76 -11.11
N LEU A 55 -10.80 -7.04 -10.58
CA LEU A 55 -9.57 -6.41 -11.08
C LEU A 55 -9.30 -6.75 -12.55
N VAL A 56 -9.18 -8.04 -12.88
CA VAL A 56 -8.83 -8.45 -14.24
C VAL A 56 -9.90 -8.06 -15.26
N PRO A 57 -11.21 -8.30 -15.02
CA PRO A 57 -12.25 -7.83 -15.95
C PRO A 57 -12.28 -6.31 -16.13
N SER A 58 -12.03 -5.53 -15.06
CA SER A 58 -12.00 -4.05 -15.16
C SER A 58 -10.93 -3.55 -16.14
N ILE A 59 -9.76 -4.19 -16.14
CA ILE A 59 -8.65 -3.83 -17.02
C ILE A 59 -8.87 -4.37 -18.44
N ALA A 60 -9.19 -5.66 -18.58
CA ALA A 60 -9.23 -6.32 -19.87
C ALA A 60 -10.48 -5.97 -20.70
N GLU A 61 -11.62 -5.77 -20.04
CA GLU A 61 -12.92 -5.62 -20.70
C GLU A 61 -13.50 -4.22 -20.53
N ALA A 62 -13.52 -3.68 -19.31
CA ALA A 62 -14.08 -2.36 -19.04
C ALA A 62 -13.16 -1.20 -19.51
N GLY A 63 -11.86 -1.48 -19.64
CA GLY A 63 -10.87 -0.49 -20.08
C GLY A 63 -10.49 0.52 -19.00
N ASP A 64 -10.65 0.14 -17.72
CA ASP A 64 -10.25 0.96 -16.59
C ASP A 64 -8.73 1.19 -16.58
N ASP A 65 -8.30 2.31 -16.01
CA ASP A 65 -6.88 2.61 -15.85
C ASP A 65 -6.21 1.52 -14.98
N PRO A 66 -5.22 0.79 -15.51
CA PRO A 66 -4.72 -0.41 -14.85
C PRO A 66 -3.93 -0.08 -13.58
N LEU A 67 -3.23 1.07 -13.52
CA LEU A 67 -2.52 1.48 -12.30
C LEU A 67 -3.52 1.77 -11.17
N THR A 68 -4.59 2.49 -11.50
CA THR A 68 -5.67 2.80 -10.56
C THR A 68 -6.38 1.53 -10.07
N ALA A 69 -6.71 0.61 -10.98
CA ALA A 69 -7.37 -0.65 -10.63
C ALA A 69 -6.50 -1.51 -9.70
N TRP A 70 -5.19 -1.63 -9.99
CA TRP A 70 -4.25 -2.32 -9.10
C TRP A 70 -4.06 -1.63 -7.75
N GLN A 71 -4.15 -0.30 -7.70
CA GLN A 71 -4.08 0.46 -6.45
C GLN A 71 -5.34 0.25 -5.60
N GLN A 72 -6.52 0.23 -6.21
CA GLN A 72 -7.79 -0.08 -5.54
C GLN A 72 -7.79 -1.51 -4.98
N PHE A 73 -7.26 -2.48 -5.73
CA PHE A 73 -7.04 -3.83 -5.21
C PHE A 73 -6.11 -3.85 -3.98
N GLY A 74 -5.05 -3.04 -4.00
CA GLY A 74 -4.17 -2.84 -2.85
C GLY A 74 -4.87 -2.31 -1.60
N CYS A 75 -5.75 -1.32 -1.77
CA CYS A 75 -6.59 -0.80 -0.69
C CYS A 75 -7.51 -1.90 -0.13
N HIS A 76 -8.18 -2.66 -0.99
CA HIS A 76 -9.06 -3.74 -0.57
C HIS A 76 -8.31 -4.83 0.22
N MET A 77 -7.16 -5.28 -0.28
CA MET A 77 -6.31 -6.23 0.45
C MET A 77 -5.82 -5.68 1.80
N ALA A 78 -5.50 -4.39 1.86
CA ALA A 78 -5.05 -3.77 3.11
C ALA A 78 -6.18 -3.72 4.15
N GLU A 79 -7.41 -3.41 3.74
CA GLU A 79 -8.59 -3.42 4.62
C GLU A 79 -8.91 -4.83 5.14
N LEU A 80 -8.78 -5.86 4.28
CA LEU A 80 -8.91 -7.27 4.70
C LEU A 80 -7.85 -7.71 5.71
N THR A 81 -6.69 -7.04 5.72
CA THR A 81 -5.60 -7.34 6.64
C THR A 81 -5.80 -6.64 7.99
N VAL A 82 -6.17 -5.36 7.94
CA VAL A 82 -6.35 -4.52 9.13
C VAL A 82 -7.28 -3.36 8.80
N THR A 83 -8.27 -3.13 9.66
CA THR A 83 -9.15 -1.97 9.54
C THR A 83 -8.33 -0.69 9.54
N GLY A 84 -8.55 0.16 8.55
CA GLY A 84 -7.72 1.34 8.36
C GLY A 84 -8.36 2.40 7.50
N THR A 85 -7.52 3.28 6.97
CA THR A 85 -7.95 4.26 5.97
C THR A 85 -6.82 4.47 4.97
N PRO A 86 -7.09 4.36 3.66
CA PRO A 86 -6.14 4.72 2.64
C PRO A 86 -5.93 6.23 2.61
N VAL A 87 -4.68 6.65 2.46
CA VAL A 87 -4.26 8.04 2.43
C VAL A 87 -3.22 8.24 1.35
N GLU A 88 -3.18 9.44 0.80
CA GLU A 88 -2.13 9.90 -0.10
C GLU A 88 -1.12 10.74 0.68
N ILE A 89 0.14 10.61 0.34
CA ILE A 89 1.24 11.44 0.84
C ILE A 89 1.91 12.09 -0.35
N ASP A 90 1.88 13.41 -0.39
CA ASP A 90 2.49 14.18 -1.48
C ASP A 90 3.99 14.37 -1.35
N ALA A 91 4.62 14.94 -2.39
CA ALA A 91 6.05 15.22 -2.41
C ALA A 91 6.54 16.15 -1.29
N THR A 92 5.64 16.88 -0.63
CA THR A 92 5.94 17.72 0.54
C THR A 92 5.77 16.96 1.87
N GLY A 93 5.27 15.72 1.83
CA GLY A 93 4.94 14.90 2.99
C GLY A 93 3.54 15.17 3.55
N ARG A 94 2.72 15.99 2.87
CA ARG A 94 1.37 16.29 3.34
C ARG A 94 0.46 15.09 3.09
N ARG A 95 -0.27 14.72 4.14
CA ARG A 95 -1.33 13.72 4.08
C ARG A 95 -2.60 14.31 3.45
N LEU A 96 -3.16 13.57 2.50
CA LEU A 96 -4.41 13.87 1.81
C LEU A 96 -5.33 12.63 1.88
N PRO A 97 -6.66 12.82 1.81
CA PRO A 97 -7.58 11.70 1.58
C PRO A 97 -7.22 10.98 0.27
N TYR A 98 -7.35 9.66 0.26
CA TYR A 98 -7.17 8.90 -0.97
C TYR A 98 -8.34 9.15 -1.93
N VAL A 99 -8.04 9.65 -3.13
CA VAL A 99 -9.01 9.88 -4.21
C VAL A 99 -8.41 9.40 -5.53
N PRO A 100 -8.80 8.22 -6.04
CA PRO A 100 -8.34 7.76 -7.35
C PRO A 100 -8.98 8.58 -8.50
N PRO A 101 -8.28 8.78 -9.63
CA PRO A 101 -6.91 8.36 -9.89
C PRO A 101 -5.90 9.22 -9.13
N THR A 102 -4.91 8.58 -8.55
CA THR A 102 -3.89 9.26 -7.77
C THR A 102 -2.81 9.87 -8.67
N PRO A 103 -2.38 11.13 -8.44
CA PRO A 103 -1.27 11.72 -9.18
C PRO A 103 0.04 10.92 -9.04
N ALA A 104 0.84 10.86 -10.11
CA ALA A 104 2.02 10.00 -10.20
C ALA A 104 3.14 10.31 -9.19
N ASP A 105 3.13 11.49 -8.58
CA ASP A 105 4.08 11.93 -7.55
C ASP A 105 3.63 11.54 -6.12
N ARG A 106 2.47 10.91 -5.94
CA ARG A 106 1.94 10.57 -4.61
C ARG A 106 2.33 9.15 -4.19
N MET A 107 2.62 9.00 -2.91
CA MET A 107 2.71 7.71 -2.24
C MET A 107 1.36 7.39 -1.59
N VAL A 108 0.88 6.16 -1.75
CA VAL A 108 -0.41 5.72 -1.17
C VAL A 108 -0.16 4.66 -0.13
N LEU A 109 -0.66 4.93 1.07
CA LEU A 109 -0.52 4.08 2.25
C LEU A 109 -1.90 3.77 2.82
N HIS A 110 -2.09 2.56 3.31
CA HIS A 110 -3.20 2.22 4.18
C HIS A 110 -2.74 2.33 5.63
N VAL A 111 -3.35 3.25 6.37
CA VAL A 111 -3.00 3.54 7.77
C VAL A 111 -3.98 2.79 8.68
N PRO A 112 -3.51 1.83 9.50
CA PRO A 112 -4.37 1.12 10.45
C PRO A 112 -5.09 2.07 11.41
N GLN A 113 -6.32 1.73 11.79
CA GLN A 113 -7.01 2.41 12.88
C GLN A 113 -6.36 2.05 14.23
N GLY A 114 -6.20 3.05 15.10
CA GLY A 114 -5.54 2.89 16.40
C GLY A 114 -4.07 3.32 16.40
N SER A 115 -3.44 3.29 17.58
CA SER A 115 -2.09 3.83 17.80
C SER A 115 -0.96 2.82 17.56
N LYS A 116 -1.29 1.58 17.20
CA LYS A 116 -0.33 0.48 17.05
C LYS A 116 -0.54 -0.19 15.70
N GLY A 117 0.46 -0.10 14.82
CA GLY A 117 0.44 -0.76 13.52
C GLY A 117 1.37 -0.06 12.55
N ARG A 118 1.95 -0.83 11.63
CA ARG A 118 2.69 -0.27 10.49
C ARG A 118 1.71 0.05 9.39
N ALA A 119 1.92 1.17 8.71
CA ALA A 119 1.21 1.47 7.48
C ALA A 119 1.56 0.43 6.42
N LEU A 120 0.55 0.07 5.63
CA LEU A 120 0.67 -0.88 4.55
C LEU A 120 0.82 -0.12 3.23
N VAL A 121 1.88 -0.42 2.47
CA VAL A 121 2.09 0.20 1.15
C VAL A 121 1.01 -0.28 0.18
N VAL A 122 0.43 0.67 -0.54
CA VAL A 122 -0.56 0.45 -1.60
C VAL A 122 -0.08 1.01 -2.93
N GLY A 123 0.67 2.11 -2.94
CA GLY A 123 1.24 2.69 -4.15
C GLY A 123 2.51 3.48 -3.83
N LEU A 124 3.49 3.41 -4.71
CA LEU A 124 4.71 4.21 -4.60
C LEU A 124 4.92 5.01 -5.90
N PRO A 125 5.31 6.29 -5.79
CA PRO A 125 5.76 7.03 -6.97
C PRO A 125 7.06 6.40 -7.52
N PRO A 126 7.44 6.70 -8.78
CA PRO A 126 8.70 6.22 -9.35
C PRO A 126 9.92 6.54 -8.47
N GLU A 127 9.92 7.73 -7.88
CA GLU A 127 10.91 8.18 -6.91
C GLU A 127 10.24 8.83 -5.71
N LEU A 128 10.70 8.48 -4.50
CA LEU A 128 10.24 9.12 -3.27
C LEU A 128 11.00 10.43 -3.06
N SER A 129 10.25 11.51 -2.85
CA SER A 129 10.83 12.74 -2.28
C SER A 129 11.41 12.50 -0.89
N ALA A 130 12.23 13.43 -0.40
CA ALA A 130 12.78 13.35 0.96
C ALA A 130 11.67 13.27 2.04
N ALA A 131 10.57 14.00 1.87
CA ALA A 131 9.46 14.01 2.81
C ALA A 131 8.65 12.70 2.78
N GLN A 132 8.45 12.12 1.60
CA GLN A 132 7.81 10.81 1.47
C GLN A 132 8.69 9.69 2.00
N LEU A 133 10.00 9.75 1.76
CA LEU A 133 10.95 8.77 2.30
C LEU A 133 10.96 8.80 3.83
N ALA A 134 10.95 9.98 4.44
CA ALA A 134 10.83 10.13 5.89
C ALA A 134 9.52 9.53 6.43
N THR A 135 8.41 9.79 5.73
CA THR A 135 7.09 9.20 6.06
C THR A 135 7.11 7.67 5.94
N TYR A 136 7.70 7.15 4.86
CA TYR A 136 7.85 5.71 4.63
C TYR A 136 8.66 5.05 5.73
N ASP A 137 9.83 5.60 6.07
CA ASP A 137 10.70 5.05 7.11
C ASP A 137 10.02 5.04 8.49
N LEU A 138 9.25 6.08 8.79
CA LEU A 138 8.49 6.18 10.04
C LEU A 138 7.33 5.19 10.09
N LEU A 139 6.43 5.23 9.10
CA LEU A 139 5.14 4.54 9.16
C LEU A 139 5.20 3.10 8.64
N VAL A 140 6.06 2.82 7.66
CA VAL A 140 6.20 1.49 7.04
C VAL A 140 7.43 0.77 7.60
N GLY A 141 8.57 1.46 7.63
CA GLY A 141 9.84 0.92 8.11
C GLY A 141 9.90 0.75 9.63
N GLY A 142 9.07 1.46 10.38
CA GLY A 142 9.07 1.44 11.85
C GLY A 142 10.38 1.99 12.45
N ARG A 143 11.14 2.79 11.70
CA ARG A 143 12.40 3.39 12.15
C ARG A 143 12.13 4.63 12.99
N GLN A 144 11.58 4.42 14.18
CA GLN A 144 11.63 5.41 15.24
C GLN A 144 12.75 4.99 16.21
N LYS A 145 13.97 5.50 15.99
CA LYS A 145 14.89 5.64 17.13
C LYS A 145 14.22 6.63 18.07
N MET A 146 13.60 6.14 19.14
CA MET A 146 13.29 6.97 20.30
C MET A 146 14.61 7.55 20.82
N ARG A 147 14.96 8.76 20.36
CA ARG A 147 15.73 9.68 21.19
C ARG A 147 14.69 10.38 22.03
N ASP A 148 14.53 9.91 23.26
CA ASP A 148 14.17 10.65 24.46
C ASP A 148 13.64 9.68 25.53
N GLN A 149 14.58 9.06 26.25
CA GLN A 149 14.38 8.56 27.62
C GLN A 149 15.74 8.52 28.35
N GLU A 150 16.48 9.63 28.30
CA GLU A 150 17.49 9.97 29.30
C GLU A 150 17.10 11.33 29.91
N ALA A 151 15.95 11.37 30.56
CA ALA A 151 15.57 12.50 31.40
C ALA A 151 14.79 11.96 32.60
N GLY A 152 15.48 11.81 33.73
CA GLY A 152 14.84 11.57 35.02
C GLY A 152 15.53 10.55 35.92
N ASN A 153 16.80 10.77 36.28
CA ASN A 153 17.30 10.27 37.57
C ASN A 153 17.61 11.48 38.48
N PRO A 154 16.63 12.00 39.25
CA PRO A 154 16.96 12.81 40.40
C PRO A 154 17.38 11.86 41.52
N GLY A 155 18.62 12.02 41.96
CA GLY A 155 19.27 11.18 42.95
C GLY A 155 18.49 11.08 44.26
N ASN A 156 18.40 9.85 44.75
CA ASN A 156 18.01 9.57 46.12
C ASN A 156 19.27 9.74 46.98
N TYR A 157 19.37 10.85 47.70
CA TYR A 157 20.32 10.99 48.81
C TYR A 157 19.68 10.43 50.07
N ASP A 158 20.42 9.54 50.74
CA ASP A 158 20.13 8.85 51.99
C ASP A 158 19.71 9.76 53.16
N VAL A 159 18.94 9.18 54.09
CA VAL A 159 18.79 9.63 55.49
C VAL A 159 19.42 8.58 56.40
#